data_AF-A0A2I0LRV0-F1
#
_entry.id   AF-A0A2I0LRV0-F1
#
_cell.length_a   1.000
_cell.length_b   1.000
_cell.length_c   1.000
_cell.angle_alpha   90.00
_cell.angle_beta   90.00
_cell.angle_gamma   90.00
#
_symmetry.space_group_name_H-M   'P 1'
#
loop_
_entity.id
_entity.type
_entity.pdbx_description
1 polymer ?
#
loop_
_entity_poly.entity_id
_entity_poly.type
_entity_poly.pdbx_seq_one_letter_code
_entity_poly.pdbx_strand_id
1 'polypeptide(L)'
;MGNGPAPPIPRLGIGPYNWNTECLRGDAEAPGWATAFPQALGLAAAFSPELIYRVANATATEVRAKHNDFTASGHYDDHTGLSCFSPVLNIMRHPLWGRNQETYGEDTFLSGELARSFVQGLQGQHPRYIKASAGCKHFSVHGGPENIPVSRLSFDAKVLERDWHTTFLPQFQACVRAGSYSFMCSYNRINGVPACANKKLLTDILRGEWGFEGYVVSDEGALELIMLGHHYTRTFLETAVASMDAGCNLELSYGMRKNVFMHIPQALAMGNITLQMLRDRVRPLFYTRMRLGEFDPPEAAVKSFVLLKNVRGTLPLRARDLRGQRLAVVGPFADNPRVLFGDYAPVPEPRYIYTPCGGGLPGDRDRCGD
;
A
#
# COMPACT_ATOMS: atom_id res chain seq x y z
N MET A 1 14.82 -6.95 12.25
CA MET A 1 14.89 -7.45 10.86
C MET A 1 13.46 -7.41 10.38
N GLY A 2 13.14 -6.47 9.48
CA GLY A 2 11.79 -6.28 8.95
C GLY A 2 11.85 -6.18 7.43
N ASN A 3 10.70 -6.28 6.77
CA ASN A 3 10.60 -6.27 5.30
C ASN A 3 10.63 -4.88 4.68
N GLY A 4 11.33 -3.99 5.35
CA GLY A 4 11.37 -2.58 5.04
C GLY A 4 11.99 -1.78 6.18
N PRO A 5 11.83 -0.45 6.13
CA PRO A 5 11.13 0.27 5.08
C PRO A 5 11.89 0.28 3.75
N ALA A 6 11.19 0.54 2.64
CA ALA A 6 11.85 0.98 1.41
C ALA A 6 12.67 2.25 1.73
N PRO A 7 13.95 2.31 1.31
CA PRO A 7 14.84 3.38 1.75
C PRO A 7 14.38 4.75 1.22
N PRO A 8 14.70 5.84 1.94
CA PRO A 8 14.41 7.19 1.46
C PRO A 8 15.18 7.48 0.16
N ILE A 9 14.72 8.49 -0.57
CA ILE A 9 15.44 9.09 -1.68
C ILE A 9 15.69 10.57 -1.34
N PRO A 10 16.74 10.89 -0.54
CA PRO A 10 16.95 12.23 0.01
C PRO A 10 17.06 13.31 -1.06
N ARG A 11 17.72 13.02 -2.19
CA ARG A 11 17.87 13.97 -3.30
C ARG A 11 16.54 14.41 -3.92
N LEU A 12 15.45 13.67 -3.68
CA LEU A 12 14.10 13.98 -4.16
C LEU A 12 13.16 14.41 -3.02
N GLY A 13 13.64 14.49 -1.78
CA GLY A 13 12.79 14.77 -0.62
C GLY A 13 11.78 13.66 -0.30
N ILE A 14 12.04 12.42 -0.74
CA ILE A 14 11.13 11.28 -0.54
C ILE A 14 11.56 10.50 0.69
N GLY A 15 10.67 10.36 1.67
CA GLY A 15 10.89 9.61 2.90
C GLY A 15 10.91 8.08 2.69
N PRO A 16 11.32 7.34 3.73
CA PRO A 16 11.14 5.89 3.76
C PRO A 16 9.65 5.54 3.70
N TYR A 17 9.33 4.34 3.20
CA TYR A 17 7.94 3.87 3.14
C TYR A 17 7.87 2.37 3.42
N ASN A 18 7.02 1.97 4.37
CA ASN A 18 6.76 0.56 4.63
C ASN A 18 5.48 0.12 3.91
N TRP A 19 5.57 -0.98 3.16
CA TRP A 19 4.47 -1.53 2.38
C TRP A 19 3.69 -2.61 3.12
N ASN A 20 4.27 -3.21 4.17
CA ASN A 20 3.64 -4.30 4.90
C ASN A 20 2.60 -3.71 5.86
N THR A 21 1.32 -3.83 5.55
CA THR A 21 0.23 -3.42 6.46
C THR A 21 -0.89 -4.43 6.36
N GLU A 22 -1.44 -4.87 7.49
CA GLU A 22 -2.46 -5.92 7.54
C GLU A 22 -3.77 -5.34 8.05
N CYS A 23 -4.86 -5.52 7.29
CA CYS A 23 -6.11 -4.80 7.52
C CYS A 23 -7.35 -5.72 7.48
N LEU A 24 -7.16 -7.03 7.62
CA LEU A 24 -8.19 -8.04 7.33
C LEU A 24 -9.48 -7.84 8.15
N ARG A 25 -9.33 -7.44 9.42
CA ARG A 25 -10.43 -7.31 10.39
C ARG A 25 -10.15 -6.25 11.46
N GLY A 26 -9.61 -5.11 11.04
CA GLY A 26 -8.99 -4.09 11.92
C GLY A 26 -7.56 -3.80 11.47
N ASP A 27 -6.94 -2.76 12.05
CA ASP A 27 -5.52 -2.44 11.86
C ASP A 27 -4.67 -3.47 12.64
N ALA A 28 -4.26 -4.53 11.97
CA ALA A 28 -3.64 -5.70 12.58
C ALA A 28 -2.12 -5.54 12.66
N GLU A 29 -1.55 -6.00 13.78
CA GLU A 29 -0.11 -6.04 14.06
C GLU A 29 0.61 -4.68 14.18
N ALA A 30 -0.05 -3.59 13.82
CA ALA A 30 0.42 -2.23 14.03
C ALA A 30 0.49 -1.87 15.53
N PRO A 31 1.56 -1.22 16.01
CA PRO A 31 1.68 -0.78 17.41
C PRO A 31 0.49 0.04 17.91
N GLY A 32 0.04 -0.19 19.15
CA GLY A 32 -1.09 0.51 19.76
C GLY A 32 -2.44 -0.22 19.61
N TRP A 33 -3.52 0.42 20.06
CA TRP A 33 -4.86 -0.17 20.08
C TRP A 33 -5.65 0.14 18.81
N ALA A 34 -6.42 -0.82 18.34
CA ALA A 34 -7.32 -0.72 17.20
C ALA A 34 -8.57 -1.58 17.42
N THR A 35 -9.63 -1.33 16.66
CA THR A 35 -10.86 -2.12 16.76
C THR A 35 -10.66 -3.50 16.16
N ALA A 36 -10.91 -4.53 16.98
CA ALA A 36 -10.86 -5.93 16.56
C ALA A 36 -12.25 -6.44 16.15
N PHE A 37 -12.54 -6.42 14.85
CA PHE A 37 -13.81 -6.92 14.29
C PHE A 37 -13.91 -8.47 14.30
N PRO A 38 -15.08 -9.09 14.06
CA PRO A 38 -15.13 -10.53 13.79
C PRO A 38 -14.19 -10.94 12.66
N GLN A 39 -13.72 -12.18 12.69
CA GLN A 39 -12.92 -12.73 11.60
C GLN A 39 -13.75 -12.76 10.29
N ALA A 40 -13.09 -12.68 9.14
CA ALA A 40 -13.70 -12.52 7.82
C ALA A 40 -14.81 -13.55 7.53
N LEU A 41 -14.62 -14.81 7.91
CA LEU A 41 -15.65 -15.84 7.73
C LEU A 41 -16.92 -15.54 8.56
N GLY A 42 -16.75 -15.02 9.78
CA GLY A 42 -17.86 -14.58 10.62
C GLY A 42 -18.55 -13.33 10.08
N LEU A 43 -17.80 -12.40 9.49
CA LEU A 43 -18.37 -11.24 8.79
C LEU A 43 -19.15 -11.65 7.54
N ALA A 44 -18.66 -12.63 6.78
CA ALA A 44 -19.34 -13.15 5.59
C ALA A 44 -20.67 -13.82 5.92
N ALA A 45 -20.78 -14.48 7.08
CA ALA A 45 -22.02 -15.10 7.55
C ALA A 45 -23.16 -14.09 7.79
N ALA A 46 -22.88 -12.78 7.80
CA ALA A 46 -23.91 -11.74 7.84
C ALA A 46 -24.55 -11.45 6.47
N PHE A 47 -23.98 -11.96 5.36
CA PHE A 47 -24.43 -11.70 3.98
C PHE A 47 -24.69 -10.21 3.69
N SER A 48 -23.88 -9.32 4.30
CA SER A 48 -24.10 -7.88 4.27
C SER A 48 -22.89 -7.16 3.67
N PRO A 49 -22.90 -6.85 2.36
CA PRO A 49 -21.86 -6.03 1.73
C PRO A 49 -21.70 -4.67 2.41
N GLU A 50 -22.81 -4.10 2.91
CA GLU A 50 -22.83 -2.83 3.62
C GLU A 50 -22.12 -2.92 5.00
N LEU A 51 -22.25 -4.04 5.72
CA LEU A 51 -21.46 -4.28 6.93
C LEU A 51 -19.96 -4.34 6.62
N ILE A 52 -19.57 -5.07 5.57
CA ILE A 52 -18.16 -5.18 5.14
C ILE A 52 -17.59 -3.80 4.78
N TYR A 53 -18.35 -2.98 4.05
CA TYR A 53 -17.94 -1.61 3.72
C TYR A 53 -17.67 -0.78 4.97
N ARG A 54 -18.58 -0.81 5.97
CA ARG A 54 -18.41 -0.06 7.22
C ARG A 54 -17.21 -0.54 8.03
N VAL A 55 -17.00 -1.85 8.13
CA VAL A 55 -15.82 -2.43 8.80
C VAL A 55 -14.55 -1.95 8.12
N ALA A 56 -14.45 -2.09 6.80
CA ALA A 56 -13.27 -1.67 6.04
C ALA A 56 -13.02 -0.16 6.15
N ASN A 57 -14.06 0.68 6.11
CA ASN A 57 -13.92 2.13 6.27
C ASN A 57 -13.49 2.53 7.69
N ALA A 58 -14.00 1.83 8.72
CA ALA A 58 -13.55 2.02 10.10
C ALA A 58 -12.07 1.64 10.24
N THR A 59 -11.68 0.46 9.77
CA THR A 59 -10.28 0.01 9.70
C THR A 59 -9.38 1.03 9.00
N ALA A 60 -9.77 1.52 7.81
CA ALA A 60 -8.99 2.53 7.10
C ALA A 60 -8.89 3.88 7.84
N THR A 61 -9.86 4.21 8.71
CA THR A 61 -9.75 5.40 9.59
C THR A 61 -8.63 5.22 10.59
N GLU A 62 -8.60 4.07 11.28
CA GLU A 62 -7.61 3.76 12.30
C GLU A 62 -6.21 3.65 11.69
N VAL A 63 -6.07 2.91 10.58
CA VAL A 63 -4.81 2.77 9.82
C VAL A 63 -4.27 4.14 9.41
N ARG A 64 -5.13 5.02 8.83
CA ARG A 64 -4.71 6.36 8.42
C ARG A 64 -4.31 7.24 9.60
N ALA A 65 -5.07 7.21 10.69
CA ALA A 65 -4.77 7.98 11.89
C ALA A 65 -3.41 7.59 12.48
N LYS A 66 -3.17 6.29 12.63
CA LYS A 66 -1.91 5.75 13.16
C LYS A 66 -0.74 5.99 12.22
N HIS A 67 -0.92 5.82 10.91
CA HIS A 67 0.12 6.15 9.92
C HIS A 67 0.58 7.61 10.01
N ASN A 68 -0.34 8.55 10.19
CA ASN A 68 0.01 9.97 10.33
C ASN A 68 0.88 10.20 11.58
N ASP A 69 0.57 9.54 12.69
CA ASP A 69 1.35 9.61 13.93
C ASP A 69 2.74 8.96 13.78
N PHE A 70 2.80 7.76 13.18
CA PHE A 70 4.05 7.06 12.90
C PHE A 70 4.97 7.90 12.01
N THR A 71 4.43 8.43 10.91
CA THR A 71 5.18 9.27 9.97
C THR A 71 5.68 10.56 10.65
N ALA A 72 4.84 11.22 11.45
CA ALA A 72 5.22 12.41 12.21
C ALA A 72 6.32 12.14 13.26
N SER A 73 6.35 10.92 13.78
CA SER A 73 7.35 10.45 14.75
C SER A 73 8.57 9.78 14.10
N GLY A 74 8.60 9.65 12.77
CA GLY A 74 9.69 9.00 12.04
C GLY A 74 9.74 7.48 12.17
N HIS A 75 8.63 6.85 12.55
CA HIS A 75 8.48 5.39 12.63
C HIS A 75 7.98 4.82 11.30
N TYR A 76 8.69 3.84 10.75
CA TYR A 76 8.40 3.21 9.46
C TYR A 76 8.59 1.69 9.49
N ASP A 77 8.30 1.09 10.65
CA ASP A 77 8.36 -0.35 10.86
C ASP A 77 7.23 -1.07 10.11
N ASP A 78 7.25 -2.40 10.12
CA ASP A 78 6.16 -3.18 9.54
C ASP A 78 4.83 -2.81 10.22
N HIS A 79 3.75 -2.84 9.45
CA HIS A 79 2.38 -2.47 9.84
C HIS A 79 2.15 -0.97 10.14
N THR A 80 3.12 -0.09 9.85
CA THR A 80 2.96 1.37 10.03
C THR A 80 2.52 2.11 8.75
N GLY A 81 2.44 1.39 7.64
CA GLY A 81 2.14 1.93 6.32
C GLY A 81 0.64 2.11 6.04
N LEU A 82 0.33 2.34 4.77
CA LEU A 82 -1.04 2.51 4.26
C LEU A 82 -1.38 1.48 3.18
N SER A 83 -0.53 0.47 3.05
CA SER A 83 -0.56 -0.56 2.03
C SER A 83 -1.18 -1.83 2.60
N CYS A 84 -2.51 -1.82 2.76
CA CYS A 84 -3.23 -2.94 3.35
C CYS A 84 -3.27 -4.15 2.43
N PHE A 85 -2.59 -5.23 2.81
CA PHE A 85 -2.64 -6.54 2.15
C PHE A 85 -3.90 -7.32 2.56
N SER A 86 -5.06 -6.76 2.25
CA SER A 86 -6.37 -7.32 2.53
C SER A 86 -7.39 -6.87 1.46
N PRO A 87 -8.42 -7.67 1.17
CA PRO A 87 -8.87 -8.88 1.87
C PRO A 87 -8.26 -10.19 1.35
N VAL A 88 -8.50 -11.29 2.09
CA VAL A 88 -8.23 -12.67 1.63
C VAL A 88 -9.43 -13.17 0.83
N LEU A 89 -9.23 -13.45 -0.45
CA LEU A 89 -10.26 -13.86 -1.42
C LEU A 89 -10.09 -15.31 -1.91
N ASN A 90 -9.21 -16.07 -1.27
CA ASN A 90 -9.17 -17.50 -1.54
C ASN A 90 -10.47 -18.16 -1.10
N ILE A 91 -10.90 -19.17 -1.85
CA ILE A 91 -12.12 -19.91 -1.56
C ILE A 91 -11.82 -21.00 -0.54
N MET A 92 -12.66 -21.10 0.49
CA MET A 92 -12.67 -22.20 1.47
C MET A 92 -13.04 -23.52 0.79
N ARG A 93 -12.11 -24.08 0.02
CA ARG A 93 -12.34 -25.29 -0.79
C ARG A 93 -12.07 -26.57 -0.01
N HIS A 94 -11.06 -26.54 0.87
CA HIS A 94 -10.64 -27.71 1.64
C HIS A 94 -10.75 -27.42 3.14
N PRO A 95 -11.46 -28.24 3.93
CA PRO A 95 -11.70 -27.97 5.36
C PRO A 95 -10.44 -28.02 6.24
N LEU A 96 -9.31 -28.49 5.70
CA LEU A 96 -8.02 -28.60 6.41
C LEU A 96 -7.10 -27.42 6.18
N TRP A 97 -7.54 -26.42 5.39
CA TRP A 97 -6.76 -25.22 5.25
C TRP A 97 -6.87 -24.38 6.53
N GLY A 98 -5.74 -24.19 7.22
CA GLY A 98 -5.69 -23.51 8.52
C GLY A 98 -6.12 -22.03 8.48
N ARG A 99 -6.19 -21.46 7.27
CA ARG A 99 -6.57 -20.06 7.04
C ARG A 99 -7.98 -19.90 6.47
N ASN A 100 -8.79 -20.97 6.47
CA ASN A 100 -10.21 -20.91 6.07
C ASN A 100 -10.98 -19.78 6.77
N GLN A 101 -10.67 -19.55 8.05
CA GLN A 101 -11.26 -18.47 8.84
C GLN A 101 -11.05 -17.09 8.22
N GLU A 102 -9.95 -16.85 7.50
CA GLU A 102 -9.63 -15.55 6.90
C GLU A 102 -10.42 -15.25 5.62
N THR A 103 -11.13 -16.23 5.08
CA THR A 103 -11.86 -16.11 3.81
C THR A 103 -13.28 -15.55 4.01
N TYR A 104 -13.95 -15.26 2.90
CA TYR A 104 -15.40 -15.02 2.87
C TYR A 104 -16.22 -16.28 2.60
N GLY A 105 -15.65 -17.46 2.82
CA GLY A 105 -16.31 -18.76 2.66
C GLY A 105 -15.98 -19.46 1.34
N GLU A 106 -16.86 -20.38 0.95
CA GLU A 106 -16.64 -21.29 -0.19
C GLU A 106 -17.28 -20.82 -1.51
N ASP A 107 -18.07 -19.75 -1.47
CA ASP A 107 -18.79 -19.23 -2.64
C ASP A 107 -18.04 -18.07 -3.29
N THR A 108 -17.81 -18.18 -4.61
CA THR A 108 -17.06 -17.19 -5.38
C THR A 108 -17.84 -15.91 -5.61
N PHE A 109 -19.17 -16.00 -5.74
CA PHE A 109 -20.02 -14.84 -5.97
C PHE A 109 -20.09 -13.97 -4.72
N LEU A 110 -20.42 -14.55 -3.57
CA LEU A 110 -20.43 -13.87 -2.27
C LEU A 110 -19.05 -13.27 -1.98
N SER A 111 -17.97 -14.05 -2.15
CA SER A 111 -16.62 -13.55 -1.94
C SER A 111 -16.32 -12.33 -2.82
N GLY A 112 -16.76 -12.33 -4.08
CA GLY A 112 -16.61 -11.20 -5.00
C GLY A 112 -17.42 -9.97 -4.59
N GLU A 113 -18.67 -10.13 -4.16
CA GLU A 113 -19.50 -9.02 -3.68
C GLU A 113 -18.94 -8.39 -2.40
N LEU A 114 -18.50 -9.22 -1.45
CA LEU A 114 -17.91 -8.73 -0.22
C LEU A 114 -16.52 -8.09 -0.47
N ALA A 115 -15.73 -8.63 -1.40
CA ALA A 115 -14.48 -8.02 -1.84
C ALA A 115 -14.68 -6.60 -2.37
N ARG A 116 -15.70 -6.40 -3.20
CA ARG A 116 -16.03 -5.08 -3.77
C ARG A 116 -16.32 -4.07 -2.65
N SER A 117 -17.15 -4.44 -1.68
CA SER A 117 -17.43 -3.60 -0.53
C SER A 117 -16.21 -3.31 0.33
N PHE A 118 -15.37 -4.32 0.58
CA PHE A 118 -14.15 -4.14 1.38
C PHE A 118 -13.19 -3.16 0.71
N VAL A 119 -12.88 -3.37 -0.58
CA VAL A 119 -11.98 -2.50 -1.35
C VAL A 119 -12.48 -1.06 -1.36
N GLN A 120 -13.77 -0.86 -1.62
CA GLN A 120 -14.37 0.48 -1.64
C GLN A 120 -14.38 1.14 -0.26
N GLY A 121 -14.68 0.40 0.79
CA GLY A 121 -14.69 0.92 2.17
C GLY A 121 -13.28 1.32 2.62
N LEU A 122 -12.29 0.49 2.34
CA LEU A 122 -10.91 0.72 2.74
C LEU A 122 -10.28 1.91 1.97
N GLN A 123 -10.53 1.99 0.66
CA GLN A 123 -9.98 3.06 -0.18
C GLN A 123 -10.72 4.38 -0.03
N GLY A 124 -11.99 4.35 0.39
CA GLY A 124 -12.84 5.53 0.49
C GLY A 124 -13.26 6.07 -0.88
N GLN A 125 -14.02 7.17 -0.87
CA GLN A 125 -14.69 7.72 -2.07
C GLN A 125 -14.11 9.07 -2.55
N HIS A 126 -13.00 9.52 -1.97
CA HIS A 126 -12.44 10.81 -2.37
C HIS A 126 -11.94 10.73 -3.83
N PRO A 127 -12.30 11.70 -4.71
CA PRO A 127 -12.04 11.59 -6.15
C PRO A 127 -10.55 11.53 -6.51
N ARG A 128 -9.72 12.25 -5.75
CA ARG A 128 -8.26 12.25 -5.89
C ARG A 128 -7.53 11.29 -4.95
N TYR A 129 -7.80 11.31 -3.65
CA TYR A 129 -7.06 10.51 -2.68
C TYR A 129 -7.76 9.22 -2.29
N ILE A 130 -6.97 8.21 -1.93
CA ILE A 130 -7.47 7.00 -1.25
C ILE A 130 -7.01 7.02 0.21
N LYS A 131 -7.85 6.47 1.09
CA LYS A 131 -7.62 6.47 2.55
C LYS A 131 -6.60 5.42 3.01
N ALA A 132 -6.61 4.25 2.39
CA ALA A 132 -5.55 3.24 2.41
C ALA A 132 -5.69 2.41 1.13
N SER A 133 -4.62 1.81 0.60
CA SER A 133 -4.73 0.98 -0.60
C SER A 133 -5.15 -0.44 -0.23
N ALA A 134 -6.18 -0.99 -0.89
CA ALA A 134 -6.58 -2.38 -0.70
C ALA A 134 -5.80 -3.32 -1.61
N GLY A 135 -5.44 -4.48 -1.08
CA GLY A 135 -4.57 -5.48 -1.71
C GLY A 135 -5.15 -6.89 -1.65
N CYS A 136 -5.69 -7.39 -2.76
CA CYS A 136 -6.35 -8.69 -2.77
C CYS A 136 -5.36 -9.86 -2.78
N LYS A 137 -5.56 -10.82 -1.87
CA LYS A 137 -4.65 -11.96 -1.68
C LYS A 137 -5.38 -13.29 -1.49
N HIS A 138 -4.76 -14.44 -1.70
CA HIS A 138 -3.45 -14.68 -2.31
C HIS A 138 -3.70 -15.20 -3.73
N PHE A 139 -3.20 -14.48 -4.72
CA PHE A 139 -3.49 -14.67 -6.13
C PHE A 139 -2.50 -15.68 -6.75
N SER A 140 -2.91 -16.91 -7.09
CA SER A 140 -4.23 -17.53 -6.90
C SER A 140 -4.10 -19.03 -6.56
N VAL A 141 -5.25 -19.71 -6.40
CA VAL A 141 -5.31 -21.16 -6.09
C VAL A 141 -4.59 -21.54 -4.79
N HIS A 142 -4.58 -20.63 -3.82
CA HIS A 142 -4.00 -20.85 -2.50
C HIS A 142 -5.09 -21.15 -1.46
N GLY A 143 -5.43 -22.42 -1.25
CA GLY A 143 -6.49 -22.81 -0.31
C GLY A 143 -6.48 -24.30 0.06
N GLY A 144 -5.33 -24.96 -0.10
CA GLY A 144 -5.12 -26.36 0.24
C GLY A 144 -4.68 -26.57 1.69
N PRO A 145 -4.53 -27.81 2.15
CA PRO A 145 -4.02 -28.10 3.49
C PRO A 145 -2.66 -27.44 3.76
N GLU A 146 -2.39 -27.13 5.02
CA GLU A 146 -1.21 -26.35 5.40
C GLU A 146 0.11 -27.06 5.05
N ASN A 147 0.24 -28.35 5.39
CA ASN A 147 1.49 -29.10 5.23
C ASN A 147 1.34 -30.57 4.80
N ILE A 148 0.13 -31.04 4.48
CA ILE A 148 -0.13 -32.46 4.17
C ILE A 148 -0.82 -32.57 2.81
N PRO A 149 -0.28 -33.33 1.83
CA PRO A 149 0.99 -34.08 1.88
C PRO A 149 2.23 -33.19 1.65
N VAL A 150 2.06 -31.94 1.23
CA VAL A 150 3.14 -30.99 0.88
C VAL A 150 2.84 -29.64 1.54
N SER A 151 3.88 -28.88 1.87
CA SER A 151 3.74 -27.54 2.42
C SER A 151 3.01 -26.58 1.48
N ARG A 152 2.16 -25.72 2.05
CA ARG A 152 1.53 -24.60 1.34
C ARG A 152 2.55 -23.67 0.67
N LEU A 153 3.80 -23.70 1.14
CA LEU A 153 4.92 -22.90 0.65
C LEU A 153 5.54 -23.45 -0.65
N SER A 154 5.32 -24.72 -1.00
CA SER A 154 6.00 -25.38 -2.14
C SER A 154 5.09 -26.23 -3.03
N PHE A 155 3.82 -26.42 -2.67
CA PHE A 155 2.90 -27.24 -3.45
C PHE A 155 2.65 -26.68 -4.85
N ASP A 156 2.28 -27.59 -5.75
CA ASP A 156 1.88 -27.27 -7.13
C ASP A 156 0.40 -27.62 -7.33
N ALA A 157 -0.42 -26.57 -7.42
CA ALA A 157 -1.84 -26.70 -7.69
C ALA A 157 -2.04 -27.14 -9.14
N LYS A 158 -2.60 -28.34 -9.32
CA LYS A 158 -3.04 -28.83 -10.64
C LYS A 158 -4.49 -28.43 -10.85
N VAL A 159 -4.72 -27.45 -11.73
CA VAL A 159 -6.04 -26.88 -11.95
C VAL A 159 -6.36 -26.86 -13.45
N LEU A 160 -7.56 -27.31 -13.80
CA LEU A 160 -8.06 -27.21 -15.17
C LEU A 160 -8.36 -25.74 -15.50
N GLU A 161 -8.17 -25.34 -16.75
CA GLU A 161 -8.46 -23.96 -17.21
C GLU A 161 -9.89 -23.54 -16.81
N ARG A 162 -10.86 -24.42 -17.02
CA ARG A 162 -12.26 -24.18 -16.64
C ARG A 162 -12.39 -23.89 -15.14
N ASP A 163 -11.83 -24.75 -14.28
CA ASP A 163 -11.95 -24.60 -12.83
C ASP A 163 -11.19 -23.35 -12.33
N TRP A 164 -10.07 -23.01 -12.97
CA TRP A 164 -9.36 -21.76 -12.69
C TRP A 164 -10.30 -20.56 -12.91
N HIS A 165 -10.93 -20.48 -14.08
CA HIS A 165 -11.79 -19.37 -14.49
C HIS A 165 -13.16 -19.35 -13.81
N THR A 166 -13.70 -20.51 -13.40
CA THR A 166 -15.03 -20.56 -12.75
C THR A 166 -14.99 -20.58 -11.23
N THR A 167 -13.86 -20.96 -10.62
CA THR A 167 -13.77 -21.17 -9.16
C THR A 167 -12.70 -20.29 -8.50
N PHE A 168 -11.52 -20.16 -9.09
CA PHE A 168 -10.40 -19.54 -8.37
C PHE A 168 -10.11 -18.08 -8.75
N LEU A 169 -10.62 -17.63 -9.89
CA LEU A 169 -10.43 -16.28 -10.42
C LEU A 169 -11.60 -15.30 -10.26
N PRO A 170 -12.90 -15.69 -10.23
CA PRO A 170 -14.01 -14.73 -10.30
C PRO A 170 -13.99 -13.63 -9.23
N GLN A 171 -13.71 -13.99 -7.97
CA GLN A 171 -13.65 -13.06 -6.85
C GLN A 171 -12.46 -12.10 -6.92
N PHE A 172 -11.35 -12.53 -7.53
CA PHE A 172 -10.22 -11.65 -7.84
C PHE A 172 -10.53 -10.70 -8.99
N GLN A 173 -11.26 -11.16 -10.01
CA GLN A 173 -11.74 -10.27 -11.08
C GLN A 173 -12.69 -9.20 -10.52
N ALA A 174 -13.56 -9.55 -9.57
CA ALA A 174 -14.40 -8.59 -8.85
C ALA A 174 -13.56 -7.55 -8.09
N CYS A 175 -12.45 -7.96 -7.48
CA CYS A 175 -11.52 -7.05 -6.83
C CYS A 175 -10.84 -6.06 -7.81
N VAL A 176 -10.47 -6.49 -9.02
CA VAL A 176 -9.98 -5.57 -10.07
C VAL A 176 -11.07 -4.55 -10.43
N ARG A 177 -12.31 -5.02 -10.65
CA ARG A 177 -13.46 -4.15 -10.97
C ARG A 177 -13.80 -3.17 -9.84
N ALA A 178 -13.50 -3.53 -8.60
CA ALA A 178 -13.66 -2.65 -7.45
C ALA A 178 -12.59 -1.54 -7.36
N GLY A 179 -11.55 -1.60 -8.20
CA GLY A 179 -10.49 -0.60 -8.27
C GLY A 179 -9.41 -0.81 -7.21
N SER A 180 -9.12 -2.06 -6.83
CA SER A 180 -8.00 -2.36 -5.94
C SER A 180 -6.66 -1.88 -6.52
N TYR A 181 -5.76 -1.44 -5.64
CA TYR A 181 -4.45 -0.92 -6.03
C TYR A 181 -3.37 -2.01 -6.04
N SER A 182 -3.58 -3.12 -5.34
CA SER A 182 -2.59 -4.18 -5.28
C SER A 182 -3.15 -5.59 -5.26
N PHE A 183 -2.31 -6.52 -5.70
CA PHE A 183 -2.55 -7.95 -5.60
C PHE A 183 -1.33 -8.60 -4.97
N MET A 184 -1.55 -9.58 -4.10
CA MET A 184 -0.45 -10.39 -3.56
C MET A 184 -0.39 -11.73 -4.29
N CYS A 185 0.70 -12.01 -5.00
CA CYS A 185 0.89 -13.31 -5.64
C CYS A 185 1.20 -14.38 -4.57
N SER A 186 0.58 -15.55 -4.69
CA SER A 186 0.65 -16.60 -3.67
C SER A 186 1.99 -17.35 -3.67
N TYR A 187 2.22 -18.13 -2.61
CA TYR A 187 3.38 -19.01 -2.49
C TYR A 187 3.46 -20.11 -3.55
N ASN A 188 2.32 -20.70 -3.91
CA ASN A 188 2.29 -21.98 -4.61
C ASN A 188 2.62 -21.86 -6.11
N ARG A 189 2.88 -23.02 -6.71
CA ARG A 189 2.83 -23.17 -8.17
C ARG A 189 1.39 -23.39 -8.62
N ILE A 190 1.11 -22.97 -9.85
CA ILE A 190 -0.12 -23.26 -10.58
C ILE A 190 0.29 -23.91 -11.89
N ASN A 191 -0.10 -25.17 -12.07
CA ASN A 191 0.26 -25.98 -13.24
C ASN A 191 1.77 -25.95 -13.54
N GLY A 192 2.61 -26.01 -12.50
CA GLY A 192 4.07 -26.07 -12.59
C GLY A 192 4.80 -24.72 -12.49
N VAL A 193 4.10 -23.58 -12.52
CA VAL A 193 4.75 -22.24 -12.52
C VAL A 193 4.43 -21.48 -11.23
N PRO A 194 5.45 -20.97 -10.48
CA PRO A 194 5.22 -20.24 -9.23
C PRO A 194 4.39 -18.98 -9.48
N ALA A 195 3.39 -18.71 -8.64
CA ALA A 195 2.43 -17.62 -8.91
C ALA A 195 3.11 -16.26 -9.07
N CYS A 196 4.14 -15.96 -8.28
CA CYS A 196 4.94 -14.73 -8.39
C CYS A 196 5.86 -14.64 -9.61
N ALA A 197 6.04 -15.73 -10.36
CA ALA A 197 6.76 -15.78 -11.64
C ALA A 197 5.87 -16.29 -12.79
N ASN A 198 4.54 -16.24 -12.63
CA ASN A 198 3.59 -16.77 -13.60
C ASN A 198 3.07 -15.66 -14.53
N LYS A 199 3.65 -15.55 -15.72
CA LYS A 199 3.26 -14.55 -16.73
C LYS A 199 1.81 -14.68 -17.19
N LYS A 200 1.30 -15.90 -17.32
CA LYS A 200 -0.12 -16.15 -17.64
C LYS A 200 -1.03 -15.55 -16.58
N LEU A 201 -0.71 -15.75 -15.30
CA LEU A 201 -1.50 -15.21 -14.20
C LEU A 201 -1.37 -13.68 -14.08
N LEU A 202 -0.14 -13.16 -13.99
CA LEU A 202 0.13 -11.77 -13.60
C LEU A 202 0.12 -10.78 -14.75
N THR A 203 0.38 -11.23 -15.98
CA THR A 203 0.37 -10.38 -17.18
C THR A 203 -0.85 -10.69 -18.03
N ASP A 204 -0.98 -11.92 -18.53
CA ASP A 204 -2.01 -12.22 -19.55
C ASP A 204 -3.42 -12.07 -18.97
N ILE A 205 -3.71 -12.70 -17.83
CA ILE A 205 -5.03 -12.62 -17.17
C ILE A 205 -5.19 -11.29 -16.43
N LEU A 206 -4.35 -11.02 -15.43
CA LEU A 206 -4.56 -9.88 -14.52
C LEU A 206 -4.51 -8.54 -15.26
N ARG A 207 -3.54 -8.34 -16.16
CA ARG A 207 -3.34 -7.06 -16.85
C ARG A 207 -3.93 -7.04 -18.26
N GLY A 208 -3.78 -8.13 -19.01
CA GLY A 208 -4.30 -8.25 -20.37
C GLY A 208 -5.82 -8.37 -20.40
N GLU A 209 -6.36 -9.43 -19.81
CA GLU A 209 -7.80 -9.70 -19.84
C GLU A 209 -8.60 -8.74 -18.92
N TRP A 210 -8.08 -8.42 -17.74
CA TRP A 210 -8.85 -7.67 -16.73
C TRP A 210 -8.46 -6.18 -16.63
N GLY A 211 -7.38 -5.75 -17.28
CA GLY A 211 -6.98 -4.34 -17.31
C GLY A 211 -6.48 -3.80 -15.96
N PHE A 212 -5.90 -4.64 -15.10
CA PHE A 212 -5.36 -4.17 -13.81
C PHE A 212 -4.13 -3.26 -14.01
N GLU A 213 -4.19 -2.04 -13.45
CA GLU A 213 -3.11 -1.05 -13.56
C GLU A 213 -2.27 -0.87 -12.28
N GLY A 214 -2.65 -1.57 -11.20
CA GLY A 214 -1.97 -1.50 -9.91
C GLY A 214 -0.66 -2.29 -9.86
N TYR A 215 -0.19 -2.57 -8.64
CA TYR A 215 1.05 -3.31 -8.41
C TYR A 215 0.79 -4.72 -7.86
N VAL A 216 1.70 -5.64 -8.16
CA VAL A 216 1.73 -6.98 -7.56
C VAL A 216 2.86 -7.03 -6.53
N VAL A 217 2.54 -7.46 -5.32
CA VAL A 217 3.52 -7.75 -4.27
C VAL A 217 3.63 -9.27 -4.08
N SER A 218 4.80 -9.77 -3.72
CA SER A 218 4.93 -11.17 -3.29
C SER A 218 4.29 -11.40 -1.93
N ASP A 219 3.77 -12.59 -1.69
CA ASP A 219 3.64 -13.07 -0.32
C ASP A 219 5.01 -13.13 0.36
N GLU A 220 5.04 -13.11 1.70
CA GLU A 220 6.28 -12.98 2.47
C GLU A 220 7.24 -14.15 2.21
N GLY A 221 8.34 -13.88 1.52
CA GLY A 221 9.34 -14.87 1.16
C GLY A 221 8.98 -15.72 -0.07
N ALA A 222 7.85 -15.44 -0.75
CA ALA A 222 7.41 -16.23 -1.89
C ALA A 222 8.42 -16.18 -3.05
N LEU A 223 9.13 -15.06 -3.24
CA LEU A 223 10.18 -14.96 -4.25
C LEU A 223 11.37 -15.84 -3.89
N GLU A 224 11.85 -15.81 -2.64
CA GLU A 224 12.93 -16.67 -2.18
C GLU A 224 12.58 -18.15 -2.35
N LEU A 225 11.33 -18.51 -2.03
CA LEU A 225 10.83 -19.88 -2.17
C LEU A 225 10.78 -20.37 -3.61
N ILE A 226 10.73 -19.51 -4.64
CA ILE A 226 10.84 -19.93 -6.05
C ILE A 226 12.11 -20.76 -6.28
N MET A 227 13.22 -20.33 -5.69
CA MET A 227 14.50 -21.05 -5.78
C MET A 227 14.62 -22.09 -4.66
N LEU A 228 14.37 -21.67 -3.41
CA LEU A 228 14.69 -22.46 -2.22
C LEU A 228 13.70 -23.61 -1.97
N GLY A 229 12.41 -23.41 -2.27
CA GLY A 229 11.35 -24.38 -1.98
C GLY A 229 10.79 -25.07 -3.22
N HIS A 230 10.62 -24.33 -4.32
CA HIS A 230 10.07 -24.86 -5.56
C HIS A 230 11.12 -25.42 -6.52
N HIS A 231 12.38 -25.03 -6.33
CA HIS A 231 13.50 -25.35 -7.23
C HIS A 231 13.19 -25.01 -8.70
N TYR A 232 12.44 -23.93 -8.92
CA TYR A 232 12.00 -23.50 -10.25
C TYR A 232 13.10 -22.74 -11.00
N THR A 233 13.89 -21.95 -10.28
CA THR A 233 15.11 -21.27 -10.77
C THR A 233 16.33 -21.78 -10.01
N ARG A 234 17.52 -21.49 -10.53
CA ARG A 234 18.81 -21.94 -9.95
C ARG A 234 19.48 -20.86 -9.09
N THR A 235 19.14 -19.59 -9.32
CA THR A 235 19.73 -18.45 -8.61
C THR A 235 18.68 -17.38 -8.32
N PHE A 236 18.93 -16.53 -7.31
CA PHE A 236 18.08 -15.36 -7.05
C PHE A 236 18.10 -14.35 -8.19
N LEU A 237 19.19 -14.27 -8.98
CA LEU A 237 19.20 -13.46 -10.20
C LEU A 237 18.17 -13.97 -11.21
N GLU A 238 18.15 -15.28 -11.47
CA GLU A 238 17.14 -15.89 -12.34
C GLU A 238 15.72 -15.68 -11.80
N THR A 239 15.53 -15.80 -10.48
CA THR A 239 14.24 -15.51 -9.84
C THR A 239 13.79 -14.06 -10.04
N ALA A 240 14.70 -13.10 -9.86
CA ALA A 240 14.41 -11.68 -10.04
C ALA A 240 13.96 -11.40 -11.47
N VAL A 241 14.69 -11.94 -12.47
CA VAL A 241 14.37 -11.80 -13.89
C VAL A 241 13.00 -12.43 -14.19
N ALA A 242 12.76 -13.66 -13.76
CA ALA A 242 11.50 -14.38 -14.02
C ALA A 242 10.29 -13.65 -13.41
N SER A 243 10.42 -13.14 -12.19
CA SER A 243 9.32 -12.49 -11.48
C SER A 243 9.04 -11.07 -12.03
N MET A 244 10.09 -10.33 -12.40
CA MET A 244 9.97 -9.05 -13.09
C MET A 244 9.31 -9.19 -14.46
N ASP A 245 9.71 -10.20 -15.26
CA ASP A 245 9.08 -10.47 -16.56
C ASP A 245 7.61 -10.88 -16.40
N ALA A 246 7.31 -11.72 -15.40
CA ALA A 246 5.95 -12.19 -15.13
C ALA A 246 4.99 -11.07 -14.74
N GLY A 247 5.45 -10.05 -13.99
CA GLY A 247 4.58 -8.95 -13.56
C GLY A 247 4.62 -8.59 -12.08
N CYS A 248 5.56 -9.14 -11.30
CA CYS A 248 5.72 -8.81 -9.89
C CYS A 248 6.46 -7.47 -9.74
N ASN A 249 5.95 -6.57 -8.89
CA ASN A 249 6.46 -5.20 -8.73
C ASN A 249 7.27 -5.03 -7.44
N LEU A 250 6.88 -5.73 -6.38
CA LEU A 250 7.37 -5.53 -5.02
C LEU A 250 7.65 -6.88 -4.36
N GLU A 251 8.78 -6.98 -3.68
CA GLU A 251 9.15 -8.14 -2.86
C GLU A 251 8.85 -7.86 -1.39
N LEU A 252 8.14 -8.78 -0.77
CA LEU A 252 8.08 -8.93 0.68
C LEU A 252 8.97 -10.13 1.05
N SER A 253 10.12 -9.88 1.67
CA SER A 253 11.16 -10.90 1.89
C SER A 253 11.01 -11.68 3.21
N TYR A 254 11.93 -12.59 3.54
CA TYR A 254 12.07 -13.10 4.92
C TYR A 254 13.00 -12.24 5.81
N GLY A 255 13.08 -10.93 5.54
CA GLY A 255 14.06 -10.05 6.19
C GLY A 255 15.53 -10.38 5.85
N MET A 256 15.80 -11.05 4.72
CA MET A 256 17.15 -11.35 4.27
C MET A 256 17.88 -10.10 3.78
N ARG A 257 19.16 -9.94 4.16
CA ARG A 257 20.00 -8.80 3.75
C ARG A 257 20.18 -8.68 2.23
N LYS A 258 20.19 -9.81 1.52
CA LYS A 258 20.27 -9.89 0.05
C LYS A 258 19.13 -10.78 -0.46
N ASN A 259 17.92 -10.25 -0.39
CA ASN A 259 16.73 -10.89 -0.95
C ASN A 259 16.75 -10.84 -2.50
N VAL A 260 15.70 -11.34 -3.15
CA VAL A 260 15.68 -11.60 -4.59
C VAL A 260 15.83 -10.32 -5.40
N PHE A 261 15.03 -9.29 -5.13
CA PHE A 261 15.00 -8.05 -5.90
C PHE A 261 16.21 -7.15 -5.65
N MET A 262 17.04 -7.42 -4.64
CA MET A 262 18.38 -6.81 -4.54
C MET A 262 19.32 -7.20 -5.70
N HIS A 263 18.94 -8.17 -6.55
CA HIS A 263 19.66 -8.54 -7.77
C HIS A 263 19.16 -7.81 -9.04
N ILE A 264 18.13 -6.97 -8.96
CA ILE A 264 17.63 -6.16 -10.09
C ILE A 264 18.74 -5.29 -10.73
N PRO A 265 19.62 -4.59 -9.98
CA PRO A 265 20.71 -3.83 -10.59
C PRO A 265 21.66 -4.70 -11.42
N GLN A 266 21.96 -5.91 -10.95
CA GLN A 266 22.77 -6.87 -11.68
C GLN A 266 22.06 -7.35 -12.95
N ALA A 267 20.77 -7.69 -12.86
CA ALA A 267 19.96 -8.11 -14.01
C ALA A 267 19.91 -7.02 -15.10
N LEU A 268 19.82 -5.75 -14.71
CA LEU A 268 19.84 -4.62 -15.63
C LEU A 268 21.22 -4.45 -16.28
N ALA A 269 22.30 -4.53 -15.49
CA ALA A 269 23.68 -4.42 -16.00
C ALA A 269 24.04 -5.55 -16.99
N MET A 270 23.48 -6.74 -16.79
CA MET A 270 23.66 -7.90 -17.67
C MET A 270 22.69 -7.92 -18.87
N GLY A 271 21.76 -6.96 -18.96
CA GLY A 271 20.76 -6.91 -20.02
C GLY A 271 19.66 -7.97 -19.93
N ASN A 272 19.53 -8.67 -18.80
CA ASN A 272 18.46 -9.65 -18.59
C ASN A 272 17.08 -8.99 -18.42
N ILE A 273 17.04 -7.72 -17.99
CA ILE A 273 15.86 -6.87 -17.97
C ILE A 273 16.19 -5.52 -18.60
N THR A 274 15.17 -4.81 -19.08
CA THR A 274 15.35 -3.46 -19.65
C THR A 274 15.06 -2.38 -18.61
N LEU A 275 15.63 -1.19 -18.80
CA LEU A 275 15.30 -0.03 -17.97
C LEU A 275 13.80 0.33 -18.07
N GLN A 276 13.19 0.09 -19.24
CA GLN A 276 11.76 0.32 -19.43
C GLN A 276 10.93 -0.63 -18.57
N MET A 277 11.24 -1.93 -18.56
CA MET A 277 10.59 -2.90 -17.68
C MET A 277 10.69 -2.48 -16.21
N LEU A 278 11.88 -2.07 -15.75
CA LEU A 278 12.05 -1.58 -14.38
C LEU A 278 11.15 -0.36 -14.08
N ARG A 279 11.09 0.62 -14.99
CA ARG A 279 10.20 1.79 -14.86
C ARG A 279 8.74 1.37 -14.80
N ASP A 280 8.33 0.40 -15.61
CA ASP A 280 6.97 -0.11 -15.64
C ASP A 280 6.60 -0.84 -14.34
N ARG A 281 7.57 -1.50 -13.67
CA ARG A 281 7.35 -2.12 -12.36
C ARG A 281 7.29 -1.10 -11.23
N VAL A 282 8.05 -0.01 -11.31
CA VAL A 282 8.11 1.02 -10.27
C VAL A 282 6.96 2.03 -10.36
N ARG A 283 6.46 2.34 -11.56
CA ARG A 283 5.41 3.34 -11.80
C ARG A 283 4.16 3.16 -10.91
N PRO A 284 3.50 1.98 -10.84
CA PRO A 284 2.29 1.82 -10.03
C PRO A 284 2.54 1.97 -8.52
N LEU A 285 3.77 1.70 -8.04
CA LEU A 285 4.14 1.91 -6.64
C LEU A 285 4.12 3.40 -6.30
N PHE A 286 4.79 4.24 -7.10
CA PHE A 286 4.78 5.69 -6.88
C PHE A 286 3.41 6.31 -7.15
N TYR A 287 2.67 5.81 -8.13
CA TYR A 287 1.29 6.24 -8.34
C TYR A 287 0.43 5.97 -7.09
N THR A 288 0.57 4.80 -6.47
CA THR A 288 -0.12 4.49 -5.20
C THR A 288 0.25 5.48 -4.10
N ARG A 289 1.55 5.76 -3.91
CA ARG A 289 2.03 6.76 -2.93
C ARG A 289 1.47 8.16 -3.19
N MET A 290 1.37 8.57 -4.46
CA MET A 290 0.70 9.83 -4.85
C MET A 290 -0.78 9.83 -4.51
N ARG A 291 -1.50 8.73 -4.79
CA ARG A 291 -2.93 8.58 -4.47
C ARG A 291 -3.18 8.51 -2.96
N LEU A 292 -2.20 8.09 -2.17
CA LEU A 292 -2.23 8.16 -0.70
C LEU A 292 -1.97 9.56 -0.14
N GLY A 293 -1.58 10.52 -0.99
CA GLY A 293 -1.33 11.91 -0.60
C GLY A 293 0.05 12.18 -0.02
N GLU A 294 0.99 11.24 -0.14
CA GLU A 294 2.31 11.35 0.51
C GLU A 294 3.13 12.55 0.04
N PHE A 295 3.00 12.93 -1.23
CA PHE A 295 3.76 14.03 -1.83
C PHE A 295 3.03 15.37 -1.83
N ASP A 296 1.80 15.40 -1.31
CA ASP A 296 1.04 16.63 -1.19
C ASP A 296 1.25 17.18 0.23
N PRO A 297 1.69 18.45 0.39
CA PRO A 297 1.76 19.06 1.72
C PRO A 297 0.36 19.04 2.36
N PRO A 298 0.19 19.15 3.69
CA PRO A 298 -1.14 19.25 4.30
C PRO A 298 -1.93 20.45 3.73
N GLU A 299 -2.68 20.22 2.65
CA GLU A 299 -3.18 21.25 1.73
C GLU A 299 -4.28 22.13 2.35
N ALA A 300 -4.80 21.78 3.53
CA ALA A 300 -5.93 22.48 4.15
C ALA A 300 -5.62 23.96 4.42
N ALA A 301 -4.41 24.28 4.90
CA ALA A 301 -4.03 25.67 5.19
C ALA A 301 -3.78 26.48 3.91
N VAL A 302 -3.03 25.92 2.95
CA VAL A 302 -2.70 26.64 1.69
C VAL A 302 -3.95 26.87 0.85
N LYS A 303 -4.90 25.92 0.84
CA LYS A 303 -6.16 26.03 0.08
C LYS A 303 -7.22 26.87 0.79
N SER A 304 -7.09 27.18 2.08
CA SER A 304 -8.06 27.99 2.82
C SER A 304 -7.76 29.49 2.79
N PHE A 305 -6.57 29.91 2.33
CA PHE A 305 -6.27 31.32 2.15
C PHE A 305 -7.05 31.93 0.97
N VAL A 306 -7.71 33.06 1.23
CA VAL A 306 -8.43 33.84 0.21
C VAL A 306 -7.68 35.13 -0.08
N LEU A 307 -7.22 35.31 -1.32
CA LEU A 307 -6.60 36.55 -1.77
C LEU A 307 -7.68 37.59 -2.09
N LEU A 308 -7.99 38.45 -1.12
CA LEU A 308 -9.03 39.49 -1.29
C LEU A 308 -8.58 40.64 -2.20
N LYS A 309 -7.30 41.00 -2.21
CA LYS A 309 -6.78 42.16 -2.95
C LYS A 309 -5.33 41.95 -3.36
N ASN A 310 -5.01 42.22 -4.63
CA ASN A 310 -3.63 42.26 -5.13
C ASN A 310 -3.43 43.54 -5.96
N VAL A 311 -2.83 44.56 -5.34
CA VAL A 311 -2.62 45.86 -5.99
C VAL A 311 -1.33 45.80 -6.80
N ARG A 312 -1.37 46.20 -8.08
CA ARG A 312 -0.19 46.27 -8.97
C ARG A 312 0.62 44.97 -9.06
N GLY A 313 -0.01 43.82 -8.79
CA GLY A 313 0.67 42.52 -8.83
C GLY A 313 1.78 42.35 -7.79
N THR A 314 1.68 43.02 -6.64
CA THR A 314 2.67 42.91 -5.55
C THR A 314 2.90 41.46 -5.12
N LEU A 315 1.86 40.62 -5.13
CA LEU A 315 1.99 39.18 -4.90
C LEU A 315 2.01 38.40 -6.24
N PRO A 316 2.80 37.31 -6.33
CA PRO A 316 3.69 36.77 -5.29
C PRO A 316 4.98 37.58 -5.15
N LEU A 317 5.47 37.75 -3.91
CA LEU A 317 6.79 38.30 -3.67
C LEU A 317 7.84 37.34 -4.26
N ARG A 318 8.67 37.82 -5.19
CA ARG A 318 9.70 36.98 -5.81
C ARG A 318 11.00 37.14 -5.06
N ALA A 319 11.67 36.03 -4.76
CA ALA A 319 12.92 36.04 -3.99
C ALA A 319 14.01 36.96 -4.57
N ARG A 320 14.05 37.09 -5.91
CA ARG A 320 14.97 38.01 -6.61
C ARG A 320 14.75 39.49 -6.26
N ASP A 321 13.50 39.87 -5.98
CA ASP A 321 13.10 41.25 -5.69
C ASP A 321 13.30 41.59 -4.20
N LEU A 322 13.56 40.58 -3.36
CA LEU A 322 13.77 40.70 -1.91
C LEU A 322 15.24 40.51 -1.48
N ARG A 323 16.17 40.26 -2.41
CA ARG A 323 17.57 40.00 -2.05
C ARG A 323 18.18 41.24 -1.38
N GLY A 324 18.67 41.08 -0.15
CA GLY A 324 19.25 42.16 0.66
C GLY A 324 18.21 43.07 1.34
N GLN A 325 16.91 42.82 1.12
CA GLN A 325 15.82 43.53 1.77
C GLN A 325 15.40 42.81 3.05
N ARG A 326 14.80 43.55 3.97
CA ARG A 326 14.17 43.01 5.18
C ARG A 326 12.65 43.10 5.03
N LEU A 327 11.95 42.02 5.34
CA LEU A 327 10.48 41.99 5.38
C LEU A 327 10.03 42.29 6.81
N ALA A 328 9.23 43.32 7.00
CA ALA A 328 8.58 43.58 8.27
C ALA A 328 7.27 42.76 8.34
N VAL A 329 7.18 41.86 9.31
CA VAL A 329 5.97 41.06 9.58
C VAL A 329 5.32 41.66 10.83
N VAL A 330 4.24 42.43 10.63
CA VAL A 330 3.63 43.26 11.68
C VAL A 330 2.15 42.91 11.88
N GLY A 331 1.68 43.01 13.11
CA GLY A 331 0.27 42.86 13.49
C GLY A 331 0.07 41.88 14.64
N PRO A 332 -1.09 41.94 15.33
CA PRO A 332 -1.35 41.16 16.54
C PRO A 332 -1.45 39.64 16.33
N PHE A 333 -1.54 39.18 15.07
CA PHE A 333 -1.55 37.77 14.69
C PHE A 333 -0.22 37.28 14.10
N ALA A 334 0.77 38.17 13.96
CA ALA A 334 2.06 37.86 13.33
C ALA A 334 2.79 36.72 14.05
N ASP A 335 2.75 36.71 15.39
CA ASP A 335 3.42 35.70 16.20
C ASP A 335 2.57 35.22 17.40
N ASN A 336 1.27 35.02 17.18
CA ASN A 336 0.36 34.57 18.23
C ASN A 336 -0.18 33.16 17.96
N PRO A 337 0.41 32.10 18.56
CA PRO A 337 0.01 30.73 18.30
C PRO A 337 -1.38 30.39 18.84
N ARG A 338 -1.87 31.11 19.85
CA ARG A 338 -3.21 30.86 20.42
C ARG A 338 -4.33 31.22 19.47
N VAL A 339 -4.13 32.27 18.65
CA VAL A 339 -5.17 32.73 17.72
C VAL A 339 -5.17 31.95 16.41
N LEU A 340 -4.05 31.30 16.05
CA LEU A 340 -3.94 30.51 14.82
C LEU A 340 -5.01 29.41 14.72
N PHE A 341 -5.41 28.83 15.85
CA PHE A 341 -6.27 27.66 15.88
C PHE A 341 -7.76 27.96 16.14
N GLY A 342 -8.12 29.21 16.43
CA GLY A 342 -9.52 29.58 16.72
C GLY A 342 -10.06 28.98 18.03
N ASP A 343 -11.38 28.80 18.11
CA ASP A 343 -12.05 28.11 19.21
C ASP A 343 -12.22 26.61 18.94
N TYR A 344 -12.51 25.83 19.98
CA TYR A 344 -12.55 24.34 19.90
C TYR A 344 -11.28 23.69 19.33
N ALA A 345 -10.16 24.39 19.43
CA ALA A 345 -8.87 23.90 18.99
C ALA A 345 -8.34 22.77 19.90
N PRO A 346 -7.76 21.69 19.34
CA PRO A 346 -6.96 20.76 20.12
C PRO A 346 -5.70 21.46 20.66
N VAL A 347 -5.09 20.93 21.73
CA VAL A 347 -3.82 21.45 22.27
C VAL A 347 -2.66 20.89 21.43
N PRO A 348 -1.99 21.69 20.59
CA PRO A 348 -0.90 21.22 19.75
C PRO A 348 0.43 21.29 20.51
N GLU A 349 1.34 20.36 20.22
CA GLU A 349 2.72 20.40 20.72
C GLU A 349 3.47 21.63 20.15
N PRO A 350 4.02 22.53 20.99
CA PRO A 350 4.59 23.82 20.56
C PRO A 350 5.65 23.75 19.45
N ARG A 351 6.38 22.64 19.31
CA ARG A 351 7.39 22.47 18.24
C ARG A 351 6.80 22.37 16.84
N TYR A 352 5.49 22.13 16.70
CA TYR A 352 4.79 21.99 15.42
C TYR A 352 3.88 23.18 15.09
N ILE A 353 3.92 24.24 15.90
CA ILE A 353 3.18 25.47 15.62
C ILE A 353 4.06 26.39 14.76
N TYR A 354 3.50 26.87 13.66
CA TYR A 354 4.14 27.79 12.72
C TYR A 354 3.29 29.06 12.60
N THR A 355 3.80 30.18 13.12
CA THR A 355 3.17 31.50 12.99
C THR A 355 3.61 32.18 11.69
N PRO A 356 2.89 33.21 11.22
CA PRO A 356 3.33 34.01 10.07
C PRO A 356 4.76 34.57 10.21
N CYS A 357 5.22 34.87 11.43
CA CYS A 357 6.59 35.30 11.70
C CYS A 357 7.59 34.13 11.69
N GLY A 358 7.23 32.98 12.29
CA GLY A 358 8.11 31.82 12.44
C GLY A 358 8.38 31.01 11.17
N GLY A 359 7.66 31.29 10.07
CA GLY A 359 7.85 30.61 8.78
C GLY A 359 7.35 29.15 8.77
N GLY A 360 7.23 28.56 7.58
CA GLY A 360 6.69 27.20 7.39
C GLY A 360 7.74 26.08 7.30
N LEU A 361 9.02 26.38 7.52
CA LEU A 361 10.13 25.43 7.39
C LEU A 361 10.88 25.27 8.72
N PRO A 362 11.41 24.06 9.03
CA PRO A 362 12.25 23.86 10.20
C PRO A 362 13.52 24.75 10.12
N GLY A 363 13.70 25.65 11.08
CA GLY A 363 14.90 26.50 11.22
C GLY A 363 14.68 28.02 11.14
N ASP A 364 13.46 28.50 10.90
CA ASP A 364 13.17 29.95 10.76
C ASP A 364 12.84 30.68 12.07
N ARG A 365 12.80 29.98 13.21
CA ARG A 365 12.32 30.51 14.51
C ARG A 365 13.19 31.61 15.14
N ASP A 366 14.47 31.71 14.80
CA ASP A 366 15.42 32.61 15.49
C ASP A 366 15.41 34.06 14.97
N ARG A 367 14.41 34.47 14.17
CA ARG A 367 14.43 35.75 13.44
C ARG A 367 13.32 36.75 13.79
N CYS A 368 12.45 36.42 14.74
CA CYS A 368 11.41 37.33 15.25
C CYS A 368 11.95 38.04 16.50
N GLY A 369 12.17 39.35 16.40
CA GLY A 369 12.47 40.22 17.54
C GLY A 369 11.20 40.93 18.01
N ASP A 370 11.13 41.19 19.32
CA ASP A 370 10.07 41.95 19.99
C ASP A 370 9.92 43.39 19.46
#